data_AF-A0A9U8ED59-F1
#
_entry.id   AF-A0A9U8ED59-F1
#
_cell.length_a   1.000
_cell.length_b   1.000
_cell.length_c   1.000
_cell.angle_alpha   90.00
_cell.angle_beta   90.00
_cell.angle_gamma   90.00
#
_symmetry.space_group_name_H-M   'P 1'
#
loop_
_entity.id
_entity.type
_entity.pdbx_description
1 polymer ?
#
loop_
_entity_poly.entity_id
_entity_poly.type
_entity_poly.pdbx_seq_one_letter_code
_entity_poly.pdbx_strand_id
1 'polypeptide(L)'
;MERGRIHAQDTGRSIEMLYSSGLHLRFCTNETTVTRHTLVSQLRSLGFTIDEEKVFPPIPAMCTILKDRNLRPHLLVHPDALPDFKDIDQSNTNCVVIGDATHQFTYENINRAFQCLMNFEKPILFSLGKGKYYQEDGELILDVGPFMKALEYATGVTAEIVGKPSLAFFNTVLNDIGISAHEAVMVGDDIVNDVGGAQACGLAGVLVRTGKYRKPDDNHPDVKPDAIFDNLEKFVDCLLQDKQ
;
A
#
# COMPACT_ATOMS: atom_id res chain seq x y z
N MET A 1 22.00 10.21 7.85
CA MET A 1 21.14 11.04 8.73
C MET A 1 20.86 12.44 8.16
N GLU A 2 21.84 13.18 7.64
CA GLU A 2 21.63 14.55 7.14
C GLU A 2 20.86 14.63 5.80
N ARG A 3 21.17 13.77 4.82
CA ARG A 3 20.43 13.68 3.54
C ARG A 3 18.96 13.23 3.68
N GLY A 4 18.68 12.36 4.65
CA GLY A 4 17.31 11.89 4.93
C GLY A 4 16.42 12.99 5.54
N ARG A 5 17.01 13.89 6.34
CA ARG A 5 16.28 15.05 6.90
C ARG A 5 15.99 16.13 5.86
N ILE A 6 16.92 16.37 4.94
CA ILE A 6 16.72 17.34 3.84
C ILE A 6 15.58 16.86 2.92
N HIS A 7 15.59 15.59 2.49
CA HIS A 7 14.48 15.03 1.69
C HIS A 7 13.13 15.06 2.41
N ALA A 8 13.10 14.85 3.73
CA ALA A 8 11.86 14.97 4.50
C ALA A 8 11.33 16.42 4.51
N GLN A 9 12.21 17.41 4.65
CA GLN A 9 11.83 18.83 4.64
C GLN A 9 11.28 19.28 3.28
N ASP A 10 11.95 18.92 2.18
CA ASP A 10 11.52 19.29 0.82
C ASP A 10 10.16 18.64 0.47
N THR A 11 9.98 17.38 0.89
CA THR A 11 8.71 16.66 0.75
C THR A 11 7.61 17.30 1.59
N GLY A 12 7.93 17.77 2.82
CA GLY A 12 6.99 18.45 3.70
C GLY A 12 6.44 19.73 3.09
N ARG A 13 7.33 20.57 2.55
CA ARG A 13 6.95 21.78 1.82
C ARG A 13 6.04 21.47 0.62
N SER A 14 6.38 20.44 -0.15
CA SER A 14 5.59 20.03 -1.33
C SER A 14 4.16 19.63 -0.93
N ILE A 15 4.02 18.90 0.19
CA ILE A 15 2.71 18.52 0.74
C ILE A 15 1.91 19.76 1.17
N GLU A 16 2.54 20.72 1.86
CA GLU A 16 1.89 21.97 2.28
C GLU A 16 1.42 22.81 1.09
N MET A 17 2.21 22.87 0.02
CA MET A 17 1.85 23.53 -1.24
C MET A 17 0.63 22.87 -1.88
N LEU A 18 0.57 21.54 -1.91
CA LEU A 18 -0.58 20.79 -2.41
C LEU A 18 -1.84 21.07 -1.59
N TYR A 19 -1.74 21.05 -0.25
CA TYR A 19 -2.87 21.42 0.62
C TYR A 19 -3.38 22.85 0.35
N SER A 20 -2.46 23.79 0.11
CA SER A 20 -2.80 25.20 -0.13
C SER A 20 -3.35 25.47 -1.53
N SER A 21 -3.20 24.52 -2.47
CA SER A 21 -3.59 24.68 -3.88
C SER A 21 -5.08 24.44 -4.17
N GLY A 22 -5.86 24.04 -3.16
CA GLY A 22 -7.27 23.64 -3.32
C GLY A 22 -7.47 22.27 -3.96
N LEU A 23 -6.40 21.52 -4.27
CA LEU A 23 -6.49 20.14 -4.74
C LEU A 23 -6.88 19.18 -3.61
N HIS A 24 -7.63 18.14 -3.96
CA HIS A 24 -7.87 17.03 -3.06
C HIS A 24 -6.63 16.12 -3.02
N LEU A 25 -6.08 15.92 -1.81
CA LEU A 25 -4.91 15.08 -1.58
C LEU A 25 -5.30 13.84 -0.77
N ARG A 26 -4.78 12.68 -1.18
CA ARG A 26 -4.83 11.40 -0.45
C ARG A 26 -3.47 10.73 -0.47
N PHE A 27 -3.10 10.10 0.63
CA PHE A 27 -1.84 9.38 0.79
C PHE A 27 -2.11 7.88 0.72
N CYS A 28 -1.63 7.24 -0.33
CA CYS A 28 -1.85 5.82 -0.57
C CYS A 28 -0.60 5.02 -0.20
N THR A 29 -0.73 4.07 0.73
CA THR A 29 0.40 3.25 1.20
C THR A 29 0.07 1.75 1.17
N ASN A 30 1.09 0.92 1.01
CA ASN A 30 1.02 -0.53 1.24
C ASN A 30 1.62 -0.91 2.61
N GLU A 31 1.72 0.04 3.54
CA GLU A 31 2.13 -0.23 4.92
C GLU A 31 1.14 -1.19 5.60
N THR A 32 1.65 -2.28 6.17
CA THR A 32 0.85 -3.33 6.80
C THR A 32 1.39 -3.77 8.17
N THR A 33 2.47 -3.14 8.64
CA THR A 33 3.15 -3.52 9.89
C THR A 33 2.65 -2.73 11.10
N VAL A 34 2.11 -1.53 10.88
CA VAL A 34 1.61 -0.65 11.94
C VAL A 34 0.19 -0.16 11.63
N THR A 35 -0.52 0.30 12.66
CA THR A 35 -1.83 0.93 12.48
C THR A 35 -1.75 2.21 11.65
N ARG A 36 -2.88 2.60 11.04
CA ARG A 36 -3.02 3.93 10.39
C ARG A 36 -2.61 5.07 11.34
N HIS A 37 -3.06 5.00 12.59
CA HIS A 37 -2.77 6.00 13.61
C HIS A 37 -1.27 6.12 13.93
N THR A 38 -0.60 4.98 14.10
CA THR A 38 0.85 4.92 14.37
C THR A 38 1.63 5.49 13.18
N LEU A 39 1.31 5.07 11.95
CA LEU A 39 1.97 5.58 10.74
C LEU A 39 1.85 7.11 10.64
N VAL A 40 0.65 7.64 10.84
CA VAL A 40 0.42 9.09 10.77
C VAL A 40 1.16 9.83 11.88
N SER A 41 1.21 9.26 13.09
CA SER A 41 1.97 9.82 14.20
C SER A 41 3.47 9.87 13.92
N GLN A 42 4.03 8.81 13.30
CA GLN A 42 5.42 8.77 12.86
C GLN A 42 5.70 9.84 11.80
N LEU A 43 4.85 9.96 10.78
CA LEU A 43 5.01 11.01 9.75
C LEU A 43 4.93 12.43 10.34
N ARG A 44 4.00 12.67 11.27
CA ARG A 44 3.91 13.96 11.99
C ARG A 44 5.18 14.25 12.80
N SER A 45 5.78 13.24 13.42
CA SER A 45 7.05 13.40 14.15
C SER A 45 8.23 13.78 13.25
N LEU A 46 8.15 13.47 11.95
CA LEU A 46 9.12 13.87 10.93
C LEU A 46 8.86 15.27 10.35
N GLY A 47 7.80 15.95 10.81
CA GLY A 47 7.44 17.30 10.38
C GLY A 47 6.39 17.37 9.28
N PHE A 48 5.74 16.26 8.92
CA PHE A 48 4.67 16.26 7.92
C PHE A 48 3.31 16.64 8.51
N THR A 49 2.66 17.64 7.91
CA THR A 49 1.26 17.98 8.22
C THR A 49 0.32 17.06 7.44
N ILE A 50 -0.12 15.96 8.05
CA ILE A 50 -0.98 14.96 7.40
C ILE A 50 -2.21 14.67 8.26
N ASP A 51 -3.38 14.73 7.64
CA ASP A 51 -4.64 14.29 8.25
C ASP A 51 -4.76 12.77 8.20
N GLU A 52 -5.12 12.15 9.32
CA GLU A 52 -5.18 10.69 9.43
C GLU A 52 -6.19 10.07 8.47
N GLU A 53 -7.34 10.74 8.28
CA GLU A 53 -8.41 10.32 7.37
C GLU A 53 -7.99 10.35 5.89
N LYS A 54 -6.95 11.11 5.54
CA LYS A 54 -6.41 11.18 4.18
C LYS A 54 -5.41 10.07 3.87
N VAL A 55 -5.08 9.20 4.84
CA VAL A 55 -4.13 8.10 4.67
C VAL A 55 -4.86 6.77 4.48
N PHE A 56 -4.56 6.12 3.36
CA PHE A 56 -5.19 4.89 2.90
C PHE A 56 -4.19 3.73 2.93
N PRO A 57 -4.01 3.06 4.09
CA PRO A 57 -3.34 1.76 4.17
C PRO A 57 -4.29 0.61 3.80
N PRO A 58 -3.77 -0.61 3.52
CA PRO A 58 -4.60 -1.74 3.09
C PRO A 58 -5.51 -2.32 4.19
N ILE A 59 -5.11 -2.23 5.46
CA ILE A 59 -5.82 -2.89 6.57
C ILE A 59 -7.27 -2.42 6.72
N PRO A 60 -7.60 -1.12 6.76
CA PRO A 60 -8.99 -0.66 6.82
C PRO A 60 -9.86 -1.15 5.65
N ALA A 61 -9.28 -1.25 4.45
CA ALA A 61 -9.98 -1.83 3.30
C ALA A 61 -10.24 -3.33 3.51
N MET A 62 -9.26 -4.07 4.05
CA MET A 62 -9.45 -5.47 4.43
C MET A 62 -10.55 -5.63 5.47
N CYS A 63 -10.56 -4.81 6.53
CA CYS A 63 -11.61 -4.84 7.56
C CYS A 63 -13.01 -4.62 6.97
N THR A 64 -13.13 -3.75 5.95
CA THR A 64 -14.40 -3.54 5.23
C THR A 64 -14.82 -4.79 4.47
N ILE A 65 -13.91 -5.38 3.68
CA ILE A 65 -14.16 -6.63 2.93
C ILE A 65 -14.58 -7.78 3.87
N LEU A 66 -13.90 -7.92 5.01
CA LEU A 66 -14.22 -8.96 6.00
C LEU A 66 -15.64 -8.79 6.56
N LYS A 67 -16.04 -7.56 6.88
CA LYS A 67 -17.39 -7.25 7.37
C LYS A 67 -18.45 -7.50 6.29
N ASP A 68 -18.25 -6.97 5.09
CA ASP A 68 -19.20 -7.08 3.98
C ASP A 68 -19.43 -8.53 3.54
N ARG A 69 -18.38 -9.35 3.58
CA ARG A 69 -18.44 -10.77 3.23
C ARG A 69 -18.71 -11.69 4.43
N ASN A 70 -18.91 -11.14 5.63
CA ASN A 70 -19.11 -11.87 6.89
C ASN A 70 -18.02 -12.95 7.14
N LEU A 71 -16.76 -12.56 6.93
CA LEU A 71 -15.59 -13.40 7.07
C LEU A 71 -14.88 -13.16 8.40
N ARG A 72 -14.29 -14.22 8.94
CA ARG A 72 -13.55 -14.26 10.20
C ARG A 72 -12.15 -14.78 9.94
N PRO A 73 -11.12 -13.94 9.99
CA PRO A 73 -9.80 -14.31 9.50
C PRO A 73 -8.96 -15.01 10.56
N HIS A 74 -8.14 -15.97 10.11
CA HIS A 74 -6.87 -16.25 10.75
C HIS A 74 -5.86 -15.20 10.25
N LEU A 75 -5.38 -14.36 11.16
CA LEU A 75 -4.45 -13.28 10.85
C LEU A 75 -3.00 -13.76 10.96
N LEU A 76 -2.24 -13.60 9.87
CA LEU A 76 -0.78 -13.64 9.87
C LEU A 76 -0.26 -12.27 9.43
N VAL A 77 -0.21 -11.35 10.38
CA VAL A 77 0.17 -9.95 10.19
C VAL A 77 1.11 -9.51 11.31
N HIS A 78 1.73 -8.34 11.17
CA HIS A 78 2.56 -7.79 12.23
C HIS A 78 1.76 -7.53 13.52
N PRO A 79 2.33 -7.78 14.72
CA PRO A 79 1.64 -7.52 15.98
C PRO A 79 1.17 -6.07 16.16
N ASP A 80 1.97 -5.10 15.70
CA ASP A 80 1.65 -3.67 15.84
C ASP A 80 0.51 -3.22 14.91
N ALA A 81 0.10 -4.06 13.95
CA ALA A 81 -1.05 -3.82 13.07
C ALA A 81 -2.36 -4.40 13.64
N LEU A 82 -2.29 -5.31 14.61
CA LEU A 82 -3.48 -5.96 15.19
C LEU A 82 -4.54 -5.00 15.75
N PRO A 83 -4.21 -3.82 16.33
CA PRO A 83 -5.22 -2.89 16.81
C PRO A 83 -6.20 -2.40 15.73
N ASP A 84 -5.80 -2.36 14.46
CA ASP A 84 -6.71 -1.99 13.35
C ASP A 84 -7.72 -3.11 13.01
N PHE A 85 -7.49 -4.34 13.51
CA PHE A 85 -8.39 -5.49 13.40
C PHE A 85 -9.24 -5.72 14.65
N LYS A 86 -9.21 -4.83 15.65
CA LYS A 86 -9.86 -5.04 16.96
C LYS A 86 -11.36 -5.35 16.90
N ASP A 87 -12.05 -4.80 15.90
CA ASP A 87 -13.50 -4.94 15.71
C ASP A 87 -13.86 -6.09 14.75
N ILE A 88 -12.89 -6.91 14.37
CA ILE A 88 -13.07 -8.08 13.48
C ILE A 88 -13.15 -9.35 14.34
N ASP A 89 -14.22 -10.12 14.15
CA ASP A 89 -14.37 -11.43 14.78
C ASP A 89 -13.36 -12.43 14.19
N GLN A 90 -12.59 -13.07 15.07
CA GLN A 90 -11.56 -14.05 14.73
C GLN A 90 -11.90 -15.45 15.28
N SER A 91 -13.11 -15.64 15.82
CA SER A 91 -13.61 -16.93 16.23
C SER A 91 -13.99 -17.78 15.01
N ASN A 92 -13.86 -19.11 15.09
CA ASN A 92 -14.28 -20.04 14.03
C ASN A 92 -13.87 -19.57 12.62
N THR A 93 -12.55 -19.36 12.44
CA THR A 93 -12.01 -18.72 11.25
C THR A 93 -12.42 -19.45 9.97
N ASN A 94 -12.61 -18.69 8.90
CA ASN A 94 -13.05 -19.19 7.59
C ASN A 94 -12.29 -18.58 6.40
N CYS A 95 -11.27 -17.77 6.68
CA CYS A 95 -10.33 -17.25 5.70
C CYS A 95 -8.97 -17.01 6.36
N VAL A 96 -7.94 -16.78 5.56
CA VAL A 96 -6.62 -16.33 6.00
C VAL A 96 -6.34 -14.94 5.44
N VAL A 97 -5.81 -14.05 6.27
CA VAL A 97 -5.26 -12.76 5.83
C VAL A 97 -3.78 -12.74 6.16
N ILE A 98 -2.94 -12.56 5.14
CA ILE A 98 -1.49 -12.40 5.29
C ILE A 98 -1.08 -10.96 4.96
N GLY A 99 -0.31 -10.34 5.85
CA GLY A 99 0.37 -9.06 5.63
C GLY A 99 1.86 -9.22 5.91
N ASP A 100 2.64 -8.15 5.80
CA ASP A 100 4.02 -8.22 6.29
C ASP A 100 3.98 -8.48 7.80
N ALA A 101 4.46 -9.66 8.19
CA ALA A 101 4.47 -10.12 9.56
C ALA A 101 5.90 -10.20 10.12
N THR A 102 6.90 -9.75 9.35
CA THR A 102 8.32 -9.70 9.72
C THR A 102 8.81 -10.99 10.38
N HIS A 103 9.18 -10.94 11.66
CA HIS A 103 9.67 -12.07 12.44
C HIS A 103 8.61 -13.15 12.71
N GLN A 104 7.33 -12.86 12.47
CA GLN A 104 6.24 -13.84 12.57
C GLN A 104 6.15 -14.76 11.36
N PHE A 105 6.91 -14.53 10.29
CA PHE A 105 7.05 -15.46 9.18
C PHE A 105 7.93 -16.66 9.53
N THR A 106 7.57 -17.38 10.59
CA THR A 106 8.18 -18.65 10.97
C THR A 106 7.52 -19.80 10.24
N TYR A 107 8.20 -20.95 10.19
CA TYR A 107 7.62 -22.16 9.62
C TYR A 107 6.30 -22.53 10.31
N GLU A 108 6.26 -22.43 11.64
CA GLU A 108 5.09 -22.77 12.46
C GLU A 108 3.88 -21.92 12.07
N ASN A 109 4.06 -20.60 11.94
CA ASN A 109 2.97 -19.67 11.63
C ASN A 109 2.48 -19.82 10.18
N ILE A 110 3.40 -19.97 9.23
CA ILE A 110 3.05 -20.24 7.82
C ILE A 110 2.33 -21.59 7.71
N ASN A 111 2.83 -22.62 8.38
CA ASN A 111 2.20 -23.94 8.38
C ASN A 111 0.82 -23.92 9.06
N ARG A 112 0.62 -23.08 10.09
CA ARG A 112 -0.69 -22.86 10.70
C ARG A 112 -1.68 -22.23 9.72
N ALA A 113 -1.26 -21.21 8.98
CA ALA A 113 -2.06 -20.58 7.94
C ALA A 113 -2.41 -21.57 6.82
N PHE A 114 -1.43 -22.38 6.37
CA PHE A 114 -1.64 -23.48 5.44
C PHE A 114 -2.69 -24.48 5.94
N GLN A 115 -2.56 -24.97 7.18
CA GLN A 115 -3.52 -25.90 7.77
C GLN A 115 -4.93 -25.31 7.87
N CYS A 116 -5.06 -24.01 8.18
CA CYS A 116 -6.35 -23.32 8.15
C CYS A 116 -6.97 -23.41 6.75
N LEU A 117 -6.23 -23.02 5.70
CA LEU A 117 -6.70 -23.08 4.31
C LEU A 117 -7.11 -24.50 3.91
N MET A 118 -6.33 -25.53 4.24
CA MET A 118 -6.66 -26.91 3.88
C MET A 118 -7.91 -27.47 4.58
N ASN A 119 -8.27 -26.91 5.74
CA ASN A 119 -9.42 -27.37 6.53
C ASN A 119 -10.71 -26.58 6.24
N PHE A 120 -10.62 -25.45 5.54
CA PHE A 120 -11.80 -24.68 5.17
C PHE A 120 -12.52 -25.36 4.00
N GLU A 121 -13.86 -25.48 4.10
CA GLU A 121 -14.68 -26.02 3.01
C GLU A 121 -14.55 -25.17 1.72
N LYS A 122 -14.41 -23.85 1.89
CA LYS A 122 -14.17 -22.89 0.82
C LYS A 122 -13.01 -21.99 1.22
N PRO A 123 -11.76 -22.37 0.90
CA PRO A 123 -10.61 -21.61 1.35
C PRO A 123 -10.52 -20.26 0.64
N ILE A 124 -10.32 -19.20 1.42
CA ILE A 124 -10.10 -17.85 0.94
C ILE A 124 -8.79 -17.35 1.56
N LEU A 125 -7.88 -16.89 0.70
CA LEU A 125 -6.62 -16.27 1.08
C LEU A 125 -6.63 -14.82 0.62
N PHE A 126 -6.46 -13.89 1.54
CA PHE A 126 -6.19 -12.49 1.24
C PHE A 126 -4.72 -12.17 1.52
N SER A 127 -4.12 -11.33 0.68
CA SER A 127 -2.82 -10.74 0.92
C SER A 127 -2.92 -9.22 0.93
N LEU A 128 -2.37 -8.57 1.95
CA LEU A 128 -2.36 -7.10 2.10
C LEU A 128 -1.30 -6.40 1.22
N GLY A 129 -0.65 -7.17 0.35
CA GLY A 129 0.33 -6.70 -0.60
C GLY A 129 0.81 -7.86 -1.49
N LYS A 130 1.61 -7.52 -2.51
CA LYS A 130 2.25 -8.50 -3.40
C LYS A 130 3.73 -8.19 -3.65
N GLY A 131 4.32 -7.35 -2.81
CA GLY A 131 5.70 -6.93 -2.96
C GLY A 131 6.65 -8.11 -2.84
N LYS A 132 7.72 -8.10 -3.64
CA LYS A 132 8.73 -9.17 -3.62
C LYS A 132 9.70 -8.97 -2.47
N TYR A 133 10.12 -7.73 -2.29
CA TYR A 133 11.06 -7.27 -1.29
C TYR A 133 10.97 -5.73 -1.21
N TYR A 134 11.50 -5.17 -0.13
CA TYR A 134 11.76 -3.73 0.03
C TYR A 134 13.22 -3.52 0.46
N GLN A 135 13.64 -2.26 0.56
CA GLN A 135 14.99 -1.90 0.99
C GLN A 135 14.91 -1.11 2.29
N GLU A 136 15.67 -1.53 3.29
CA GLU A 136 15.78 -0.88 4.58
C GLU A 136 17.25 -0.91 5.02
N ASP A 137 17.78 0.23 5.47
CA ASP A 137 19.19 0.40 5.87
C ASP A 137 20.25 -0.13 4.88
N GLY A 138 19.92 -0.13 3.60
CA GLY A 138 20.81 -0.58 2.53
C GLY A 138 20.70 -2.07 2.19
N GLU A 139 19.91 -2.84 2.93
CA GLU A 139 19.70 -4.27 2.72
C GLU A 139 18.35 -4.54 2.04
N LEU A 140 18.29 -5.63 1.26
CA LEU A 140 17.04 -6.11 0.68
C LEU A 140 16.35 -7.06 1.65
N ILE A 141 15.11 -6.76 2.00
CA ILE A 141 14.29 -7.53 2.94
C ILE A 141 13.11 -8.12 2.17
N LEU A 142 12.82 -9.41 2.37
CA LEU A 142 11.65 -10.06 1.77
C LEU A 142 10.36 -9.42 2.29
N ASP A 143 9.42 -9.20 1.39
CA ASP A 143 8.10 -8.68 1.70
C ASP A 143 7.08 -9.85 1.75
N VAL A 144 5.79 -9.58 1.90
CA VAL A 144 4.71 -10.58 2.03
C VAL A 144 4.56 -11.49 0.81
N GLY A 145 4.90 -11.01 -0.40
CA GLY A 145 4.66 -11.72 -1.67
C GLY A 145 5.26 -13.14 -1.73
N PRO A 146 6.54 -13.35 -1.38
CA PRO A 146 7.14 -14.68 -1.24
C PRO A 146 6.36 -15.65 -0.35
N PHE A 147 5.90 -15.19 0.82
CA PHE A 147 5.16 -16.01 1.79
C PHE A 147 3.73 -16.29 1.32
N MET A 148 3.08 -15.29 0.74
CA MET A 148 1.81 -15.47 0.04
C MET A 148 1.94 -16.53 -1.07
N LYS A 149 2.96 -16.44 -1.92
CA LYS A 149 3.21 -17.40 -3.00
C LYS A 149 3.48 -18.81 -2.48
N ALA A 150 4.13 -18.95 -1.33
CA ALA A 150 4.32 -20.26 -0.69
C ALA A 150 2.98 -20.89 -0.30
N LEU A 151 2.05 -20.11 0.28
CA LEU A 151 0.70 -20.59 0.60
C LEU A 151 -0.11 -20.90 -0.66
N GLU A 152 -0.07 -20.03 -1.68
CA GLU A 152 -0.76 -20.29 -2.95
C GLU A 152 -0.27 -21.58 -3.60
N TYR A 153 1.05 -21.79 -3.63
CA TYR A 153 1.66 -22.99 -4.19
C TYR A 153 1.25 -24.26 -3.40
N ALA A 154 1.28 -24.20 -2.06
CA ALA A 154 0.98 -25.35 -1.23
C ALA A 154 -0.51 -25.75 -1.24
N THR A 155 -1.41 -24.79 -1.43
CA THR A 155 -2.87 -25.00 -1.32
C THR A 155 -3.60 -25.03 -2.67
N GLY A 156 -2.98 -24.50 -3.73
CA GLY A 156 -3.66 -24.24 -5.01
C GLY A 156 -4.64 -23.07 -4.99
N VAL A 157 -4.79 -22.38 -3.86
CA VAL A 157 -5.65 -21.19 -3.72
C VAL A 157 -4.92 -19.97 -4.28
N THR A 158 -5.60 -19.15 -5.07
CA THR A 158 -5.05 -17.86 -5.51
C THR A 158 -5.45 -16.77 -4.51
N ALA A 159 -4.49 -15.94 -4.10
CA ALA A 159 -4.70 -14.88 -3.13
C ALA A 159 -5.45 -13.69 -3.76
N GLU A 160 -6.46 -13.17 -3.05
CA GLU A 160 -7.05 -11.87 -3.33
C GLU A 160 -6.16 -10.77 -2.75
N ILE A 161 -5.62 -9.90 -3.61
CA ILE A 161 -4.73 -8.80 -3.20
C ILE A 161 -5.55 -7.60 -2.75
N VAL A 162 -5.31 -7.13 -1.53
CA VAL A 162 -5.87 -5.90 -0.96
C VAL A 162 -4.76 -4.86 -0.84
N GLY A 163 -5.02 -3.62 -1.28
CA GLY A 163 -4.00 -2.58 -1.45
C GLY A 163 -3.60 -2.38 -2.91
N LYS A 164 -2.60 -1.52 -3.16
CA LYS A 164 -2.08 -1.27 -4.51
C LYS A 164 -1.38 -2.52 -5.06
N PRO A 165 -1.58 -2.91 -6.33
CA PRO A 165 -2.25 -2.18 -7.43
C PRO A 165 -3.70 -2.61 -7.69
N SER A 166 -4.43 -3.10 -6.68
CA SER A 166 -5.79 -3.60 -6.94
C SER A 166 -6.72 -2.46 -7.37
N LEU A 167 -7.58 -2.73 -8.37
CA LEU A 167 -8.61 -1.80 -8.82
C LEU A 167 -9.55 -1.40 -7.67
N ALA A 168 -9.85 -2.34 -6.78
CA ALA A 168 -10.65 -2.09 -5.59
C ALA A 168 -10.03 -1.02 -4.68
N PHE A 169 -8.70 -1.01 -4.53
CA PHE A 169 -8.00 -0.01 -3.72
C PHE A 169 -8.16 1.40 -4.33
N PHE A 170 -7.84 1.57 -5.61
CA PHE A 170 -7.95 2.87 -6.26
C PHE A 170 -9.40 3.39 -6.30
N ASN A 171 -10.38 2.51 -6.57
CA ASN A 171 -11.79 2.88 -6.51
C ASN A 171 -12.23 3.31 -5.12
N THR A 172 -11.69 2.69 -4.06
CA THR A 172 -11.98 3.11 -2.68
C THR A 172 -11.49 4.55 -2.44
N VAL A 173 -10.29 4.88 -2.90
CA VAL A 173 -9.73 6.24 -2.78
C VAL A 173 -10.52 7.25 -3.62
N LEU A 174 -10.87 6.91 -4.86
CA LEU A 174 -11.65 7.78 -5.74
C LEU A 174 -13.05 8.06 -5.18
N ASN A 175 -13.73 7.03 -4.66
CA ASN A 175 -15.05 7.16 -4.05
C ASN A 175 -15.02 8.04 -2.79
N ASP A 176 -13.96 7.96 -1.99
CA ASP A 176 -13.77 8.82 -0.82
C ASP A 176 -13.57 10.29 -1.20
N ILE A 177 -12.89 10.58 -2.31
CA ILE A 177 -12.75 11.94 -2.83
C ILE A 177 -14.03 12.40 -3.55
N GLY A 178 -14.79 11.48 -4.14
CA GLY A 178 -15.99 11.78 -4.92
C GLY A 178 -15.71 12.23 -6.35
N ILE A 179 -14.62 11.76 -6.96
CA ILE A 179 -14.21 12.12 -8.33
C ILE A 179 -14.05 10.90 -9.23
N SER A 180 -14.04 11.13 -10.53
CA SER A 180 -13.76 10.10 -11.54
C SER A 180 -12.26 9.87 -11.69
N ALA A 181 -11.88 8.68 -12.14
CA ALA A 181 -10.46 8.31 -12.31
C ALA A 181 -9.67 9.29 -13.20
N HIS A 182 -10.27 9.77 -14.29
CA HIS A 182 -9.63 10.69 -15.24
C HIS A 182 -9.37 12.10 -14.67
N GLU A 183 -9.93 12.42 -13.50
CA GLU A 183 -9.72 13.68 -12.78
C GLU A 183 -8.59 13.58 -11.76
N ALA A 184 -7.98 12.39 -11.60
CA ALA A 184 -6.98 12.10 -10.59
C ALA A 184 -5.63 11.72 -11.20
N VAL A 185 -4.56 12.07 -10.47
CA VAL A 185 -3.19 11.67 -10.76
C VAL A 185 -2.62 10.91 -9.57
N MET A 186 -2.02 9.74 -9.83
CA MET A 186 -1.23 8.99 -8.86
C MET A 186 0.24 9.33 -9.06
N VAL A 187 0.91 9.72 -7.99
CA VAL A 187 2.36 9.96 -7.96
C VAL A 187 3.00 8.92 -7.06
N GLY A 188 3.97 8.18 -7.58
CA GLY A 188 4.62 7.11 -6.83
C GLY A 188 5.98 6.72 -7.40
N ASP A 189 6.72 5.94 -6.63
CA ASP A 189 8.04 5.42 -6.97
C ASP A 189 8.02 3.96 -7.44
N ASP A 190 6.90 3.27 -7.29
CA ASP A 190 6.72 1.90 -7.77
C ASP A 190 6.00 1.87 -9.12
N ILE A 191 6.75 1.59 -10.19
CA ILE A 191 6.23 1.55 -11.57
C ILE A 191 5.05 0.58 -11.73
N VAL A 192 5.04 -0.55 -11.03
CA VAL A 192 3.98 -1.55 -11.16
C VAL A 192 2.83 -1.26 -10.23
N ASN A 193 3.11 -1.01 -8.95
CA ASN A 193 2.08 -0.95 -7.93
C ASN A 193 1.39 0.43 -7.88
N ASP A 194 2.15 1.51 -8.10
CA ASP A 194 1.60 2.87 -8.09
C ASP A 194 1.14 3.28 -9.49
N VAL A 195 2.08 3.37 -10.44
CA VAL A 195 1.81 3.91 -11.78
C VAL A 195 0.93 2.97 -12.59
N GLY A 196 1.38 1.72 -12.80
CA GLY A 196 0.62 0.73 -13.57
C GLY A 196 -0.74 0.41 -12.95
N GLY A 197 -0.79 0.33 -11.61
CA GLY A 197 -2.05 0.16 -10.87
C GLY A 197 -3.03 1.29 -11.11
N ALA A 198 -2.57 2.55 -11.02
CA ALA A 198 -3.40 3.72 -11.24
C ALA A 198 -3.91 3.81 -12.69
N GLN A 199 -3.03 3.57 -13.67
CA GLN A 199 -3.37 3.59 -15.09
C GLN A 199 -4.39 2.52 -15.45
N ALA A 200 -4.29 1.31 -14.87
CA ALA A 200 -5.29 0.26 -15.04
C ALA A 200 -6.68 0.66 -14.52
N CYS A 201 -6.75 1.65 -13.63
CA CYS A 201 -7.98 2.22 -13.10
C CYS A 201 -8.44 3.49 -13.85
N GLY A 202 -7.66 3.97 -14.82
CA GLY A 202 -7.95 5.16 -15.62
C GLY A 202 -7.42 6.49 -15.03
N LEU A 203 -6.58 6.44 -13.99
CA LEU A 203 -5.87 7.61 -13.48
C LEU A 203 -4.61 7.87 -14.32
N ALA A 204 -4.17 9.12 -14.38
CA ALA A 204 -2.82 9.43 -14.83
C ALA A 204 -1.80 8.91 -13.80
N GLY A 205 -0.75 8.24 -14.27
CA GLY A 205 0.32 7.69 -13.43
C GLY A 205 1.65 8.42 -13.64
N VAL A 206 2.16 9.05 -12.60
CA VAL A 206 3.43 9.77 -12.60
C VAL A 206 4.46 9.02 -11.77
N LEU A 207 5.60 8.71 -12.39
CA LEU A 207 6.73 8.07 -11.73
C LEU A 207 7.68 9.11 -11.17
N VAL A 208 8.11 8.95 -9.92
CA VAL A 208 9.22 9.73 -9.34
C VAL A 208 10.46 8.86 -9.15
N ARG A 209 11.66 9.42 -9.41
CA ARG A 209 12.94 8.70 -9.36
C ARG A 209 13.55 8.60 -7.95
N THR A 210 12.71 8.52 -6.94
CA THR A 210 13.09 8.35 -5.53
C THR A 210 12.67 6.97 -5.02
N GLY A 211 13.11 6.56 -3.83
CA GLY A 211 12.60 5.34 -3.17
C GLY A 211 12.87 4.02 -3.91
N LYS A 212 11.82 3.27 -4.23
CA LYS A 212 11.85 1.95 -4.88
C LYS A 212 12.24 1.99 -6.35
N TYR A 213 12.18 3.17 -6.98
CA TYR A 213 12.57 3.36 -8.37
C TYR A 213 13.94 2.75 -8.68
N ARG A 214 14.05 2.12 -9.85
CA ARG A 214 15.30 1.64 -10.45
C ARG A 214 15.37 2.12 -11.89
N LYS A 215 16.60 2.34 -12.39
CA LYS A 215 16.84 2.83 -13.77
C LYS A 215 16.09 2.05 -14.88
N PRO A 216 15.91 0.71 -14.80
CA PRO A 216 15.09 -0.01 -15.78
C PRO A 216 13.62 0.43 -15.84
N ASP A 217 13.08 1.04 -14.78
CA ASP A 217 11.68 1.47 -14.71
C ASP A 217 11.35 2.61 -15.69
N ASP A 218 12.35 3.42 -16.10
CA ASP A 218 12.21 4.42 -17.17
C ASP A 218 11.70 3.80 -18.49
N ASN A 219 12.03 2.52 -18.73
CA ASN A 219 11.63 1.77 -19.93
C ASN A 219 11.04 0.41 -19.56
N HIS A 220 10.17 0.39 -18.54
CA HIS A 220 9.50 -0.83 -18.12
C HIS A 220 8.73 -1.45 -19.30
N PRO A 221 8.82 -2.77 -19.52
CA PRO A 221 8.28 -3.41 -20.74
C PRO A 221 6.76 -3.28 -20.87
N ASP A 222 6.04 -3.31 -19.74
CA ASP A 222 4.57 -3.39 -19.71
C ASP A 222 3.87 -2.11 -19.25
N VAL A 223 4.60 -1.16 -18.66
CA VAL A 223 4.01 0.03 -18.03
C VAL A 223 4.78 1.25 -18.49
N LYS A 224 4.07 2.25 -19.01
CA LYS A 224 4.65 3.52 -19.45
C LYS A 224 4.03 4.65 -18.64
N PRO A 225 4.78 5.33 -17.76
CA PRO A 225 4.27 6.49 -17.03
C PRO A 225 3.80 7.60 -17.95
N ASP A 226 2.78 8.34 -17.54
CA ASP A 226 2.30 9.54 -18.24
C ASP A 226 3.32 10.68 -18.13
N ALA A 227 4.05 10.73 -17.01
CA ALA A 227 5.20 11.60 -16.81
C ALA A 227 6.22 10.99 -15.84
N ILE A 228 7.47 11.45 -15.90
CA ILE A 228 8.55 11.05 -15.01
C ILE A 228 9.21 12.32 -14.44
N PHE A 229 9.37 12.37 -13.12
CA PHE A 229 10.04 13.46 -12.43
C PHE A 229 11.16 12.93 -11.53
N ASP A 230 12.17 13.74 -11.24
CA ASP A 230 13.28 13.31 -10.38
C ASP A 230 12.82 13.08 -8.93
N ASN A 231 11.83 13.83 -8.46
CA ASN A 231 11.25 13.72 -7.12
C ASN A 231 9.86 14.40 -7.06
N LEU A 232 9.20 14.31 -5.91
CA LEU A 232 7.87 14.93 -5.68
C LEU A 232 7.90 16.45 -5.82
N GLU A 233 8.95 17.11 -5.33
CA GLU A 233 9.09 18.57 -5.39
C GLU A 233 9.03 19.07 -6.84
N LYS A 234 9.78 18.45 -7.77
CA LYS A 234 9.77 18.81 -9.19
C LYS A 234 8.41 18.60 -9.85
N PHE A 235 7.68 17.57 -9.45
CA PHE A 235 6.32 17.37 -9.90
C PHE A 235 5.40 18.48 -9.41
N VAL A 236 5.43 18.80 -8.11
CA VAL A 236 4.57 19.84 -7.51
C VAL A 236 4.87 21.22 -8.08
N ASP A 237 6.14 21.57 -8.26
CA ASP A 237 6.56 22.82 -8.91
C ASP A 237 5.94 22.95 -10.31
N CYS A 238 6.01 21.89 -11.12
CA CYS A 238 5.44 21.86 -12.47
C CYS A 238 3.91 21.98 -12.43
N LEU A 239 3.25 21.14 -11.62
CA LEU A 239 1.79 21.09 -11.50
C LEU A 239 1.16 22.43 -11.09
N LEU A 240 1.84 23.17 -10.20
CA LEU A 240 1.32 24.43 -9.67
C LEU A 240 1.74 25.66 -10.48
N GLN A 241 2.80 25.57 -11.30
CA GLN A 241 3.15 26.63 -12.26
C GLN A 241 2.09 26.76 -13.37
N ASP A 242 1.53 25.64 -13.84
CA ASP A 242 0.47 25.63 -14.87
C ASP A 242 -0.89 26.18 -14.39
N LYS A 243 -1.03 26.50 -13.09
CA LYS A 243 -2.25 27.07 -12.49
C LYS A 243 -2.21 28.60 -12.29
N GLN A 244 -1.09 29.27 -12.57
CA GLN A 244 -0.98 30.73 -12.54
C GLN A 244 -1.21 31.34 -13.93
#